data_AF-A0A6L3F5U3-F1
#
_entry.id   AF-A0A6L3F5U3-F1
#
_cell.length_a   1.000
_cell.length_b   1.000
_cell.length_c   1.000
_cell.angle_alpha   90.00
_cell.angle_beta   90.00
_cell.angle_gamma   90.00
#
_symmetry.space_group_name_H-M   'P 1'
#
loop_
_entity.id
_entity.type
_entity.pdbx_description
1 polymer ?
#
loop_
_entity_poly.entity_id
_entity_poly.type
_entity_poly.pdbx_seq_one_letter_code
_entity_poly.pdbx_strand_id
1 'polypeptide(L)'
;MGKATGRPLLATKLFIPPLRSNLVMRPRLLHQLNESIDQRLIFVTASAGFGKTTLVSTWLAQQPKKAAWVSLDNHDNDPILFLSYIVAAMQQLETGACGTIVPLLQSSEPPIPQILLTYLINDLACLREPCILVLDDYHIIESVEIHELIDFLVDRIPNTLQIVITSRIMPAFSVSRLRARNQLLEINAFDLRFNFEESRQFLNELMQLHLSESDVSALEKKTEGWVTGLQLAALGLKEQQIGSDFIQKLTGEDRFISDYLIDEVLTQQSADVREFLVKTAVLKRLTAPLCNALLDINNAQSILLNLENNNLFLIPLDNHREWYRYHHLFGELLLSRLEFESPEQIANLNQKASDWHNKNGFTLEAIEYTLEAQDFEKAISLIEKVG
;
A
#
# COMPACT_ATOMS: atom_id res chain seq x y z
N MET A 1 2.48 17.67 45.96
CA MET A 1 1.68 17.36 44.76
C MET A 1 2.36 18.02 43.56
N GLY A 2 3.29 17.32 42.92
CA GLY A 2 4.01 17.83 41.73
C GLY A 2 3.14 17.64 40.50
N LYS A 3 2.96 18.71 39.71
CA LYS A 3 2.26 18.67 38.42
C LYS A 3 3.02 17.72 37.49
N ALA A 4 2.34 16.75 36.90
CA ALA A 4 2.87 15.96 35.80
C ALA A 4 3.11 16.89 34.61
N THR A 5 4.37 17.17 34.29
CA THR A 5 4.80 18.01 33.16
C THR A 5 4.98 17.20 31.89
N GLY A 6 4.05 16.29 31.61
CA GLY A 6 4.01 15.54 30.35
C GLY A 6 2.93 16.12 29.43
N ARG A 7 3.23 16.30 28.14
CA ARG A 7 2.19 16.54 27.13
C ARG A 7 1.17 15.38 27.21
N PRO A 8 -0.15 15.66 27.22
CA PRO A 8 -1.15 14.59 27.28
C PRO A 8 -1.07 13.74 26.02
N LEU A 9 -0.97 12.41 26.19
CA LEU A 9 -0.98 11.45 25.09
C LEU A 9 -2.38 10.87 24.92
N LEU A 10 -2.81 10.72 23.68
CA LEU A 10 -4.08 10.07 23.36
C LEU A 10 -3.96 8.54 23.52
N ALA A 11 -4.54 8.00 24.59
CA ALA A 11 -4.41 6.59 24.95
C ALA A 11 -4.95 5.62 23.90
N THR A 12 -5.98 6.01 23.12
CA THR A 12 -6.57 5.15 22.09
C THR A 12 -5.62 4.80 20.96
N LYS A 13 -4.56 5.60 20.75
CA LYS A 13 -3.50 5.31 19.77
C LYS A 13 -2.58 4.17 20.21
N LEU A 14 -2.61 3.81 21.49
CA LEU A 14 -1.76 2.79 22.09
C LEU A 14 -2.44 1.41 22.14
N PHE A 15 -3.70 1.31 21.73
CA PHE A 15 -4.45 0.06 21.77
C PHE A 15 -4.36 -0.68 20.44
N ILE A 16 -4.09 -1.99 20.53
CA ILE A 16 -4.20 -2.89 19.38
C ILE A 16 -5.66 -2.84 18.89
N PRO A 17 -5.91 -2.52 17.60
CA PRO A 17 -7.26 -2.48 17.06
C PRO A 17 -8.00 -3.80 17.29
N PRO A 18 -9.25 -3.76 17.80
CA PRO A 18 -9.99 -4.97 18.14
C PRO A 18 -10.31 -5.77 16.87
N LEU A 19 -10.22 -7.09 16.98
CA LEU A 19 -10.64 -7.98 15.90
C LEU A 19 -12.15 -7.92 15.75
N ARG A 20 -12.61 -7.71 14.51
CA ARG A 20 -14.02 -7.84 14.17
C ARG A 20 -14.39 -9.32 14.21
N SER A 21 -15.61 -9.65 14.64
CA SER A 21 -16.12 -11.03 14.68
C SER A 21 -16.16 -11.69 13.29
N ASN A 22 -16.25 -10.87 12.25
CA ASN A 22 -16.51 -11.26 10.88
C ASN A 22 -15.23 -11.05 10.04
N LEU A 23 -14.22 -11.86 10.31
CA LEU A 23 -12.89 -11.76 9.70
C LEU A 23 -12.59 -13.02 8.85
N VAL A 24 -12.04 -12.82 7.65
CA VAL A 24 -11.41 -13.90 6.87
C VAL A 24 -10.05 -14.21 7.48
N MET A 25 -9.87 -15.43 7.96
CA MET A 25 -8.56 -15.89 8.42
C MET A 25 -7.63 -16.09 7.23
N ARG A 26 -6.35 -15.74 7.40
CA ARG A 26 -5.34 -15.80 6.34
C ARG A 26 -4.18 -16.73 6.72
N PRO A 27 -4.38 -18.05 6.81
CA PRO A 27 -3.40 -18.98 7.39
C PRO A 27 -2.01 -18.87 6.75
N ARG A 28 -1.92 -18.63 5.44
CA ARG A 28 -0.63 -18.49 4.74
C ARG A 28 0.20 -17.31 5.24
N LEU A 29 -0.42 -16.15 5.50
CA LEU A 29 0.28 -14.95 5.98
C LEU A 29 0.58 -15.07 7.47
N LEU A 30 -0.36 -15.65 8.23
CA LEU A 30 -0.13 -15.95 9.65
C LEU A 30 1.02 -16.95 9.83
N HIS A 31 1.14 -17.95 8.95
CA HIS A 31 2.27 -18.88 8.94
C HIS A 31 3.59 -18.15 8.69
N GLN A 32 3.67 -17.32 7.65
CA GLN A 32 4.87 -16.51 7.37
C GLN A 32 5.26 -15.63 8.55
N LEU A 33 4.29 -14.98 9.21
CA LEU A 33 4.53 -14.16 10.41
C LEU A 33 4.93 -15.01 11.62
N ASN A 34 4.38 -16.21 11.80
CA ASN A 34 4.77 -17.12 12.89
C ASN A 34 6.16 -17.71 12.71
N GLU A 35 6.59 -17.93 11.47
CA GLU A 35 7.97 -18.33 11.14
C GLU A 35 8.96 -17.16 11.25
N SER A 36 8.48 -15.94 11.47
CA SER A 36 9.31 -14.73 11.45
C SER A 36 10.09 -14.47 12.75
N ILE A 37 10.31 -15.51 13.57
CA ILE A 37 10.87 -15.36 14.93
C ILE A 37 12.29 -14.76 14.93
N ASP A 38 13.08 -15.06 13.89
CA ASP A 38 14.47 -14.58 13.74
C ASP A 38 14.56 -13.22 13.02
N GLN A 39 13.46 -12.76 12.42
CA GLN A 39 13.36 -11.48 11.74
C GLN A 39 13.17 -10.38 12.79
N ARG A 40 14.03 -9.36 12.76
CA ARG A 40 13.96 -8.23 13.70
C ARG A 40 13.00 -7.16 13.23
N LEU A 41 12.78 -7.08 11.93
CA LEU A 41 11.95 -6.08 11.30
C LEU A 41 10.98 -6.75 10.33
N ILE A 42 9.71 -6.41 10.47
CA ILE A 42 8.64 -6.85 9.58
C ILE A 42 8.02 -5.61 8.95
N PHE A 43 8.08 -5.51 7.63
CA PHE A 43 7.33 -4.52 6.87
C PHE A 43 6.07 -5.13 6.31
N VAL A 44 4.94 -4.46 6.53
CA VAL A 44 3.67 -4.76 5.89
C VAL A 44 3.29 -3.55 5.04
N THR A 45 3.53 -3.62 3.73
CA THR A 45 3.40 -2.48 2.82
C THR A 45 2.40 -2.75 1.71
N ALA A 46 1.36 -1.92 1.66
CA ALA A 46 0.37 -1.94 0.59
C ALA A 46 -0.49 -0.69 0.70
N SER A 47 -1.15 -0.31 -0.39
CA SER A 47 -2.13 0.77 -0.37
C SER A 47 -3.26 0.53 0.64
N ALA A 48 -4.09 1.56 0.81
CA ALA A 48 -5.27 1.45 1.65
C ALA A 48 -6.16 0.28 1.19
N GLY A 49 -6.83 -0.34 2.15
CA GLY A 49 -7.80 -1.39 1.85
C GLY A 49 -7.25 -2.79 1.56
N PHE A 50 -5.96 -3.06 1.76
CA PHE A 50 -5.37 -4.41 1.68
C PHE A 50 -5.39 -5.19 3.01
N GLY A 51 -5.89 -4.59 4.09
CA GLY A 51 -6.03 -5.26 5.40
C GLY A 51 -4.74 -5.41 6.20
N LYS A 52 -3.77 -4.49 6.04
CA LYS A 52 -2.48 -4.47 6.77
C LYS A 52 -2.66 -4.54 8.29
N THR A 53 -3.36 -3.55 8.85
CA THR A 53 -3.66 -3.43 10.28
C THR A 53 -4.40 -4.66 10.79
N THR A 54 -5.38 -5.15 10.01
CA THR A 54 -6.14 -6.35 10.35
C THR A 54 -5.23 -7.59 10.44
N LEU A 55 -4.35 -7.80 9.46
CA LEU A 55 -3.40 -8.91 9.48
C LEU A 55 -2.52 -8.87 10.72
N VAL A 56 -1.93 -7.72 11.04
CA VAL A 56 -1.04 -7.57 12.19
C VAL A 56 -1.80 -7.79 13.50
N SER A 57 -2.97 -7.18 13.68
CA SER A 57 -3.82 -7.42 14.86
C SER A 57 -4.20 -8.89 15.01
N THR A 58 -4.54 -9.58 13.92
CA THR A 58 -4.91 -11.01 13.95
C THR A 58 -3.74 -11.88 14.34
N TRP A 59 -2.56 -11.59 13.80
CA TRP A 59 -1.33 -12.28 14.15
C TRP A 59 -0.98 -12.09 15.62
N LEU A 60 -1.01 -10.83 16.11
CA LEU A 60 -0.71 -10.50 17.51
C LEU A 60 -1.65 -11.16 18.50
N ALA A 61 -2.93 -11.29 18.17
CA ALA A 61 -3.91 -11.97 19.03
C ALA A 61 -3.58 -13.46 19.27
N GLN A 62 -2.71 -14.06 18.45
CA GLN A 62 -2.26 -15.44 18.57
C GLN A 62 -0.85 -15.55 19.15
N GLN A 63 -0.15 -14.43 19.39
CA GLN A 63 1.23 -14.45 19.85
C GLN A 63 1.33 -14.60 21.37
N PRO A 64 2.30 -15.39 21.87
CA PRO A 64 2.63 -15.42 23.29
C PRO A 64 3.41 -14.15 23.72
N LYS A 65 4.07 -13.47 22.78
CA LYS A 65 4.85 -12.24 23.05
C LYS A 65 3.91 -11.07 23.31
N LYS A 66 4.27 -10.22 24.27
CA LYS A 66 3.60 -8.93 24.50
C LYS A 66 3.88 -7.98 23.33
N ALA A 67 2.88 -7.19 22.94
CA ALA A 67 3.00 -6.24 21.85
C ALA A 67 2.58 -4.83 22.29
N ALA A 68 3.46 -3.86 22.02
CA ALA A 68 3.21 -2.44 22.12
C ALA A 68 2.72 -1.95 20.76
N TRP A 69 1.70 -1.10 20.75
CA TRP A 69 1.10 -0.58 19.53
C TRP A 69 1.14 0.94 19.53
N VAL A 70 1.46 1.53 18.38
CA VAL A 70 1.35 2.97 18.14
C VAL A 70 0.68 3.17 16.78
N SER A 71 -0.58 3.61 16.80
CA SER A 71 -1.26 4.12 15.60
C SER A 71 -0.82 5.56 15.36
N LEU A 72 -0.19 5.82 14.22
CA LEU A 72 0.36 7.13 13.88
C LEU A 72 -0.69 8.00 13.18
N ASP A 73 -0.61 9.31 13.41
CA ASP A 73 -1.42 10.33 12.73
C ASP A 73 -0.59 11.59 12.42
N ASN A 74 -1.18 12.55 11.70
CA ASN A 74 -0.48 13.73 11.19
C ASN A 74 0.21 14.57 12.28
N HIS A 75 -0.25 14.50 13.54
CA HIS A 75 0.31 15.26 14.65
C HIS A 75 1.61 14.65 15.19
N ASP A 76 1.94 13.41 14.82
CA ASP A 76 3.12 12.70 15.31
C ASP A 76 4.41 13.06 14.55
N ASN A 77 4.38 14.10 13.70
CA ASN A 77 5.56 14.59 12.99
C ASN A 77 6.53 15.40 13.89
N ASP A 78 6.20 15.60 15.16
CA ASP A 78 7.08 16.13 16.20
C ASP A 78 7.91 15.00 16.85
N PRO A 79 9.26 14.98 16.73
CA PRO A 79 10.08 13.87 17.23
C PRO A 79 9.92 13.59 18.72
N ILE A 80 9.70 14.61 19.54
CA ILE A 80 9.51 14.46 20.99
C ILE A 80 8.19 13.77 21.28
N LEU A 81 7.10 14.18 20.63
CA LEU A 81 5.79 13.54 20.76
C LEU A 81 5.82 12.11 20.23
N PHE A 82 6.44 11.87 19.08
CA PHE A 82 6.62 10.55 18.49
C PHE A 82 7.34 9.59 19.44
N LEU A 83 8.49 10.00 19.99
CA LEU A 83 9.23 9.21 20.97
C LEU A 83 8.42 9.01 22.27
N SER A 84 7.63 10.00 22.68
CA SER A 84 6.75 9.89 23.85
C SER A 84 5.68 8.82 23.66
N TYR A 85 5.11 8.69 22.45
CA TYR A 85 4.17 7.61 22.14
C TYR A 85 4.84 6.23 22.17
N ILE A 86 6.04 6.09 21.61
CA ILE A 86 6.79 4.82 21.69
C ILE A 86 7.06 4.46 23.15
N VAL A 87 7.58 5.40 23.95
CA VAL A 87 7.86 5.18 25.37
C VAL A 87 6.60 4.79 26.14
N ALA A 88 5.49 5.49 25.92
CA ALA A 88 4.22 5.18 26.56
C ALA A 88 3.68 3.80 26.16
N ALA A 89 3.81 3.40 24.89
CA ALA A 89 3.43 2.07 24.42
C ALA A 89 4.26 0.97 25.10
N MET A 90 5.57 1.17 25.22
CA MET A 90 6.46 0.21 25.91
C MET A 90 6.15 0.09 27.40
N GLN A 91 5.78 1.20 28.05
CA GLN A 91 5.40 1.21 29.46
C GLN A 91 4.09 0.47 29.77
N GLN A 92 3.23 0.26 28.76
CA GLN A 92 2.05 -0.61 28.92
C GLN A 92 2.43 -2.09 29.04
N LEU A 93 3.61 -2.50 28.55
CA LEU A 93 4.07 -3.90 28.61
C LEU A 93 4.83 -4.22 29.88
N GLU A 94 5.70 -3.29 30.31
CA GLU A 94 6.54 -3.42 31.50
C GLU A 94 6.56 -2.08 32.25
N THR A 95 6.05 -2.08 33.48
CA THR A 95 6.07 -0.90 34.34
C THR A 95 7.50 -0.44 34.57
N GLY A 96 7.80 0.82 34.20
CA GLY A 96 9.14 1.39 34.33
C GLY A 96 10.06 1.12 33.13
N ALA A 97 9.56 0.47 32.07
CA ALA A 97 10.25 0.46 30.79
C ALA A 97 10.56 1.88 30.32
N CYS A 98 11.65 2.03 29.58
CA CYS A 98 12.09 3.33 29.07
C CYS A 98 12.30 4.40 30.16
N GLY A 99 12.71 3.98 31.36
CA GLY A 99 12.81 4.87 32.52
C GLY A 99 13.89 5.94 32.40
N THR A 100 14.95 5.73 31.62
CA THR A 100 16.04 6.71 31.50
C THR A 100 15.72 7.83 30.52
N ILE A 101 14.95 7.53 29.46
CA ILE A 101 14.52 8.54 28.47
C ILE A 101 13.35 9.41 28.97
N VAL A 102 12.45 8.89 29.80
CA VAL A 102 11.25 9.62 30.30
C VAL A 102 11.57 11.02 30.86
N PRO A 103 12.51 11.21 31.81
CA PRO A 103 12.80 12.53 32.35
C PRO A 103 13.36 13.49 31.29
N LEU A 104 14.03 12.97 30.25
CA LEU A 104 14.58 13.78 29.16
C LEU A 104 13.48 14.29 28.22
N LEU A 105 12.46 13.47 27.96
CA LEU A 105 11.28 13.86 27.16
C LEU A 105 10.36 14.85 27.88
N GLN A 106 10.35 14.81 29.21
CA GLN A 106 9.57 15.73 30.06
C GLN A 106 10.33 17.02 30.43
N SER A 107 11.58 17.15 29.96
CA SER A 107 12.40 18.34 30.12
C SER A 107 11.76 19.54 29.43
N SER A 108 11.87 20.73 30.03
CA SER A 108 11.51 21.99 29.36
C SER A 108 12.38 22.26 28.13
N GLU A 109 13.61 21.76 28.14
CA GLU A 109 14.57 21.81 27.04
C GLU A 109 15.06 20.38 26.78
N PRO A 110 14.31 19.58 26.01
CA PRO A 110 14.70 18.21 25.71
C PRO A 110 16.01 18.20 24.91
N PRO A 111 16.91 17.23 25.16
CA PRO A 111 18.09 17.03 24.31
C PRO A 111 17.73 16.83 22.84
N ILE A 112 18.70 17.04 21.96
CA ILE A 112 18.52 16.77 20.54
C ILE A 112 18.08 15.30 20.30
N PRO A 113 17.24 15.02 19.28
CA PRO A 113 16.64 13.71 19.07
C PRO A 113 17.63 12.53 19.01
N GLN A 114 18.84 12.73 18.47
CA GLN A 114 19.87 11.69 18.39
C GLN A 114 20.33 11.21 19.77
N ILE A 115 20.39 12.12 20.75
CA ILE A 115 20.72 11.76 22.14
C ILE A 115 19.57 10.96 22.75
N LEU A 116 18.33 11.45 22.59
CA LEU A 116 17.14 10.76 23.07
C LEU A 116 17.05 9.33 22.53
N LEU A 117 17.35 9.12 21.25
CA LEU A 117 17.33 7.80 20.65
C LEU A 117 18.36 6.84 21.25
N THR A 118 19.53 7.35 21.63
CA THR A 118 20.54 6.54 22.31
C THR A 118 20.03 6.05 23.66
N TYR A 119 19.35 6.91 24.42
CA TYR A 119 18.68 6.50 25.66
C TYR A 119 17.57 5.48 25.39
N LEU A 120 16.73 5.70 24.36
CA LEU A 120 15.68 4.76 23.99
C LEU A 120 16.27 3.38 23.67
N ILE A 121 17.30 3.29 22.83
CA ILE A 121 17.91 2.01 22.45
C ILE A 121 18.50 1.29 23.67
N ASN A 122 19.18 2.02 24.55
CA ASN A 122 19.72 1.45 25.78
C ASN A 122 18.61 0.91 26.70
N ASP A 123 17.52 1.65 26.84
CA ASP A 123 16.36 1.21 27.60
C ASP A 123 15.70 -0.02 26.97
N LEU A 124 15.52 -0.04 25.65
CA LEU A 124 14.96 -1.18 24.90
C LEU A 124 15.87 -2.41 25.00
N ALA A 125 17.18 -2.24 25.06
CA ALA A 125 18.13 -3.32 25.25
C ALA A 125 18.08 -3.94 26.67
N CYS A 126 17.51 -3.22 27.64
CA CYS A 126 17.35 -3.67 29.02
C CYS A 126 15.99 -4.33 29.30
N LEU A 127 15.12 -4.46 28.29
CA LEU A 127 13.84 -5.17 28.42
C LEU A 127 14.06 -6.62 28.85
N ARG A 128 13.24 -7.09 29.81
CA ARG A 128 13.41 -8.42 30.42
C ARG A 128 12.80 -9.53 29.59
N GLU A 129 11.68 -9.24 28.94
CA GLU A 129 10.92 -10.19 28.12
C GLU A 129 10.96 -9.75 26.65
N PRO A 130 11.06 -10.68 25.69
CA PRO A 130 10.91 -10.36 24.28
C PRO A 130 9.54 -9.75 23.97
N CYS A 131 9.51 -8.67 23.21
CA CYS A 131 8.28 -7.99 22.84
C CYS A 131 8.27 -7.54 21.37
N ILE A 132 7.09 -7.14 20.91
CA ILE A 132 6.85 -6.60 19.58
C ILE A 132 6.47 -5.12 19.71
N LEU A 133 7.06 -4.25 18.90
CA LEU A 133 6.61 -2.86 18.74
C LEU A 133 5.99 -2.71 17.36
N VAL A 134 4.71 -2.33 17.30
CA VAL A 134 4.01 -2.00 16.06
C VAL A 134 3.93 -0.50 15.88
N LEU A 135 4.41 -0.02 14.73
CA LEU A 135 4.17 1.31 14.21
C LEU A 135 3.18 1.19 13.05
N ASP A 136 1.91 1.51 13.32
CA ASP A 136 0.83 1.40 12.35
C ASP A 136 0.64 2.72 11.60
N ASP A 137 0.45 2.63 10.29
CA ASP A 137 0.28 3.75 9.37
C ASP A 137 1.48 4.72 9.27
N TYR A 138 2.70 4.17 9.24
CA TYR A 138 3.95 4.94 9.22
C TYR A 138 4.12 5.93 8.05
N HIS A 139 3.47 5.68 6.90
CA HIS A 139 3.41 6.62 5.77
C HIS A 139 2.90 8.03 6.12
N ILE A 140 2.24 8.22 7.26
CA ILE A 140 1.77 9.53 7.74
C ILE A 140 2.92 10.40 8.29
N ILE A 141 4.04 9.76 8.65
CA ILE A 141 5.24 10.46 9.07
C ILE A 141 5.97 11.00 7.83
N GLU A 142 6.12 12.30 7.78
CA GLU A 142 6.85 13.06 6.74
C GLU A 142 8.15 13.66 7.30
N SER A 143 8.28 13.71 8.63
CA SER A 143 9.44 14.29 9.32
C SER A 143 10.72 13.51 9.02
N VAL A 144 11.66 14.17 8.32
CA VAL A 144 12.99 13.64 8.01
C VAL A 144 13.71 13.20 9.28
N GLU A 145 13.62 13.99 10.36
CA GLU A 145 14.23 13.65 11.64
C GLU A 145 13.67 12.32 12.19
N ILE A 146 12.37 12.08 12.11
CA ILE A 146 11.77 10.82 12.57
C ILE A 146 12.20 9.64 11.69
N HIS A 147 12.32 9.85 10.38
CA HIS A 147 12.85 8.81 9.49
C HIS A 147 14.30 8.44 9.85
N GLU A 148 15.16 9.43 10.07
CA GLU A 148 16.54 9.20 10.53
C GLU A 148 16.58 8.47 11.88
N LEU A 149 15.67 8.82 12.81
CA LEU A 149 15.58 8.15 14.11
C LEU A 149 15.19 6.67 13.96
N ILE A 150 14.16 6.38 13.16
CA ILE A 150 13.74 5.00 12.94
C ILE A 150 14.78 4.20 12.15
N ASP A 151 15.45 4.80 11.15
CA ASP A 151 16.54 4.13 10.43
C ASP A 151 17.69 3.75 11.40
N PHE A 152 18.06 4.68 12.29
CA PHE A 152 19.09 4.43 13.29
C PHE A 152 18.69 3.33 14.30
N LEU A 153 17.42 3.27 14.70
CA LEU A 153 16.84 2.20 15.53
C LEU A 153 16.86 0.86 14.80
N VAL A 154 16.41 0.84 13.53
CA VAL A 154 16.35 -0.33 12.66
C VAL A 154 17.72 -1.00 12.51
N ASP A 155 18.78 -0.20 12.45
CA ASP A 155 20.16 -0.69 12.38
C ASP A 155 20.67 -1.35 13.68
N ARG A 156 20.02 -1.07 14.80
CA ARG A 156 20.44 -1.39 16.18
C ARG A 156 19.36 -2.07 17.01
N ILE A 157 18.37 -2.69 16.37
CA ILE A 157 17.26 -3.37 17.06
C ILE A 157 17.83 -4.40 18.07
N PRO A 158 17.54 -4.26 19.37
CA PRO A 158 17.95 -5.22 20.38
C PRO A 158 17.38 -6.62 20.11
N ASN A 159 18.04 -7.68 20.59
CA ASN A 159 17.58 -9.06 20.37
C ASN A 159 16.23 -9.38 21.02
N THR A 160 15.82 -8.58 22.00
CA THR A 160 14.55 -8.68 22.73
C THR A 160 13.41 -7.96 22.03
N LEU A 161 13.67 -7.23 20.94
CA LEU A 161 12.67 -6.43 20.25
C LEU A 161 12.50 -6.91 18.80
N GLN A 162 11.25 -7.08 18.41
CA GLN A 162 10.85 -7.19 17.01
C GLN A 162 10.01 -5.95 16.66
N ILE A 163 10.31 -5.31 15.54
CA ILE A 163 9.57 -4.13 15.08
C ILE A 163 8.70 -4.53 13.89
N VAL A 164 7.43 -4.15 13.94
CA VAL A 164 6.49 -4.27 12.82
C VAL A 164 6.13 -2.87 12.38
N ILE A 165 6.29 -2.58 11.09
CA ILE A 165 5.90 -1.30 10.52
C ILE A 165 4.87 -1.57 9.43
N THR A 166 3.66 -1.04 9.62
CA THR A 166 2.66 -1.00 8.55
C THR A 166 2.74 0.35 7.85
N SER A 167 2.64 0.34 6.53
CA SER A 167 2.74 1.58 5.75
C SER A 167 2.05 1.44 4.41
N ARG A 168 1.63 2.57 3.81
CA ARG A 168 1.22 2.59 2.41
C ARG A 168 2.40 2.46 1.46
N ILE A 169 3.59 2.89 1.89
CA ILE A 169 4.81 2.97 1.08
C ILE A 169 5.98 2.39 1.85
N MET A 170 6.98 1.83 1.16
CA MET A 170 8.20 1.41 1.83
C MET A 170 8.99 2.67 2.24
N PRO A 171 9.23 2.93 3.54
CA PRO A 171 10.05 4.06 3.93
C PRO A 171 11.49 3.87 3.46
N ALA A 172 12.21 4.96 3.21
CA ALA A 172 13.58 4.94 2.69
C ALA A 172 14.62 4.56 3.76
N PHE A 173 14.44 3.40 4.39
CA PHE A 173 15.35 2.86 5.39
C PHE A 173 16.44 2.00 4.77
N SER A 174 17.61 1.98 5.42
CA SER A 174 18.80 1.22 5.04
C SER A 174 18.66 -0.27 5.40
N VAL A 175 17.70 -0.96 4.79
CA VAL A 175 17.35 -2.35 5.17
C VAL A 175 18.22 -3.44 4.52
N SER A 176 19.13 -3.07 3.61
CA SER A 176 19.95 -4.03 2.84
C SER A 176 20.74 -4.99 3.73
N ARG A 177 21.25 -4.51 4.88
CA ARG A 177 21.98 -5.33 5.85
C ARG A 177 21.06 -6.33 6.55
N LEU A 178 19.84 -5.94 6.91
CA LEU A 178 18.85 -6.84 7.51
C LEU A 178 18.43 -7.90 6.51
N ARG A 179 18.19 -7.51 5.25
CA ARG A 179 17.87 -8.42 4.15
C ARG A 179 18.99 -9.46 3.94
N ALA A 180 20.25 -9.03 3.87
CA ALA A 180 21.40 -9.92 3.71
C ALA A 180 21.59 -10.91 4.89
N ARG A 181 21.07 -10.59 6.08
CA ARG A 181 21.14 -11.43 7.28
C ARG A 181 19.87 -12.26 7.52
N ASN A 182 18.90 -12.22 6.61
CA ASN A 182 17.58 -12.82 6.79
C ASN A 182 16.85 -12.30 8.07
N GLN A 183 17.09 -11.03 8.43
CA GLN A 183 16.49 -10.37 9.60
C GLN A 183 15.32 -9.45 9.24
N LEU A 184 14.88 -9.51 7.99
CA LEU A 184 13.81 -8.69 7.44
C LEU A 184 12.75 -9.60 6.80
N LEU A 185 11.48 -9.39 7.15
CA LEU A 185 10.33 -9.94 6.44
C LEU A 185 9.58 -8.80 5.75
N GLU A 186 9.34 -8.92 4.45
CA GLU A 186 8.58 -7.95 3.65
C GLU A 186 7.29 -8.63 3.17
N ILE A 187 6.13 -8.16 3.64
CA ILE A 187 4.81 -8.56 3.17
C ILE A 187 4.24 -7.40 2.35
N ASN A 188 4.09 -7.59 1.05
CA ASN A 188 3.69 -6.53 0.14
C ASN A 188 2.22 -6.66 -0.31
N ALA A 189 1.77 -5.77 -1.20
CA ALA A 189 0.42 -5.81 -1.75
C ALA A 189 0.08 -7.12 -2.47
N PHE A 190 1.02 -7.74 -3.18
CA PHE A 190 0.83 -9.05 -3.82
C PHE A 190 0.55 -10.14 -2.80
N ASP A 191 1.33 -10.18 -1.71
CA ASP A 191 1.09 -11.12 -0.61
C ASP A 191 -0.26 -10.84 0.08
N LEU A 192 -0.65 -9.58 0.20
CA LEU A 192 -1.88 -9.16 0.88
C LEU A 192 -3.17 -9.32 0.05
N ARG A 193 -3.11 -9.65 -1.24
CA ARG A 193 -4.33 -9.96 -2.03
C ARG A 193 -5.03 -11.19 -1.48
N PHE A 194 -6.35 -11.21 -1.48
CA PHE A 194 -7.08 -12.45 -1.25
C PHE A 194 -6.83 -13.43 -2.39
N ASN A 195 -6.51 -14.67 -2.04
CA ASN A 195 -6.58 -15.77 -2.99
C ASN A 195 -8.05 -16.18 -3.23
N PHE A 196 -8.26 -17.19 -4.07
CA PHE A 196 -9.59 -17.70 -4.37
C PHE A 196 -10.37 -18.14 -3.12
N GLU A 197 -9.74 -18.90 -2.22
CA GLU A 197 -10.39 -19.38 -0.99
C GLU A 197 -10.73 -18.25 -0.02
N GLU A 198 -9.81 -17.30 0.19
CA GLU A 198 -10.03 -16.10 0.99
C GLU A 198 -11.18 -15.25 0.40
N SER A 199 -11.23 -15.11 -0.93
CA SER A 199 -12.30 -14.39 -1.63
C SER A 199 -13.65 -15.11 -1.53
N ARG A 200 -13.67 -16.44 -1.69
CA ARG A 200 -14.87 -17.27 -1.55
C ARG A 200 -15.44 -17.14 -0.14
N GLN A 201 -14.59 -17.30 0.87
CA GLN A 201 -14.98 -17.14 2.27
C GLN A 201 -15.52 -15.73 2.53
N PHE A 202 -14.83 -14.70 2.04
CA PHE A 202 -15.29 -13.32 2.17
C PHE A 202 -16.69 -13.10 1.57
N LEU A 203 -16.87 -13.47 0.30
CA LEU A 203 -18.08 -13.18 -0.45
C LEU A 203 -19.28 -14.02 0.03
N ASN A 204 -19.06 -15.31 0.33
CA ASN A 204 -20.15 -16.23 0.61
C ASN A 204 -20.42 -16.42 2.11
N GLU A 205 -19.39 -16.46 2.96
CA GLU A 205 -19.60 -16.67 4.40
C GLU A 205 -19.84 -15.34 5.13
N LEU A 206 -19.03 -14.32 4.84
CA LEU A 206 -19.14 -13.03 5.53
C LEU A 206 -20.17 -12.11 4.88
N MET A 207 -20.12 -11.98 3.55
CA MET A 207 -21.05 -11.14 2.81
C MET A 207 -22.37 -11.84 2.47
N GLN A 208 -22.48 -13.17 2.65
CA GLN A 208 -23.72 -13.93 2.45
C GLN A 208 -24.31 -13.78 1.04
N LEU A 209 -23.45 -13.69 0.02
CA LEU A 209 -23.88 -13.49 -1.37
C LEU A 209 -24.23 -14.80 -2.10
N HIS A 210 -23.81 -15.95 -1.56
CA HIS A 210 -24.07 -17.28 -2.14
C HIS A 210 -23.70 -17.42 -3.63
N LEU A 211 -22.58 -16.81 -4.04
CA LEU A 211 -22.07 -16.81 -5.40
C LEU A 211 -21.51 -18.19 -5.80
N SER A 212 -21.62 -18.50 -7.09
CA SER A 212 -20.97 -19.66 -7.68
C SER A 212 -19.44 -19.53 -7.68
N GLU A 213 -18.70 -20.64 -7.79
CA GLU A 213 -17.23 -20.59 -7.88
C GLU A 213 -16.74 -19.79 -9.10
N SER A 214 -17.46 -19.85 -10.22
CA SER A 214 -17.16 -19.04 -11.41
C SER A 214 -17.33 -17.55 -11.14
N ASP A 215 -18.38 -17.17 -10.40
CA ASP A 215 -18.66 -15.77 -10.04
C ASP A 215 -17.62 -15.24 -9.05
N VAL A 216 -17.22 -16.05 -8.06
CA VAL A 216 -16.11 -15.72 -7.15
C VAL A 216 -14.82 -15.54 -7.93
N SER A 217 -14.50 -16.43 -8.87
CA SER A 217 -13.29 -16.30 -9.69
C SER A 217 -13.35 -15.07 -10.58
N ALA A 218 -14.51 -14.72 -11.13
CA ALA A 218 -14.67 -13.50 -11.94
C ALA A 218 -14.44 -12.24 -11.10
N LEU A 219 -15.03 -12.16 -9.89
CA LEU A 219 -14.82 -11.04 -8.97
C LEU A 219 -13.37 -10.96 -8.48
N GLU A 220 -12.76 -12.08 -8.12
CA GLU A 220 -11.36 -12.13 -7.69
C GLU A 220 -10.42 -11.65 -8.80
N LYS A 221 -10.63 -12.08 -10.05
CA LYS A 221 -9.85 -11.60 -11.20
C LYS A 221 -10.02 -10.10 -11.44
N LYS A 222 -11.25 -9.60 -11.40
CA LYS A 222 -11.52 -8.17 -11.66
C LYS A 222 -10.96 -7.27 -10.56
N THR A 223 -11.10 -7.69 -9.31
CA THR A 223 -10.57 -6.96 -8.15
C THR A 223 -9.09 -7.26 -7.89
N GLU A 224 -8.50 -8.21 -8.62
CA GLU A 224 -7.19 -8.80 -8.39
C GLU A 224 -6.95 -9.19 -6.91
N GLY A 225 -7.98 -9.65 -6.21
CA GLY A 225 -7.94 -10.00 -4.79
C GLY A 225 -7.82 -8.80 -3.84
N TRP A 226 -8.03 -7.56 -4.31
CA TRP A 226 -8.03 -6.38 -3.45
C TRP A 226 -9.21 -6.42 -2.46
N VAL A 227 -8.92 -6.51 -1.16
CA VAL A 227 -9.92 -6.74 -0.10
C VAL A 227 -11.01 -5.66 -0.10
N THR A 228 -10.63 -4.38 -0.16
CA THR A 228 -11.61 -3.29 -0.26
C THR A 228 -12.35 -3.31 -1.60
N GLY A 229 -11.70 -3.66 -2.71
CA GLY A 229 -12.37 -3.84 -4.00
C GLY A 229 -13.47 -4.90 -3.95
N LEU A 230 -13.17 -6.06 -3.37
CA LEU A 230 -14.14 -7.13 -3.13
C LEU A 230 -15.27 -6.67 -2.21
N GLN A 231 -14.96 -5.91 -1.16
CA GLN A 231 -15.97 -5.37 -0.26
C GLN A 231 -16.91 -4.39 -0.95
N LEU A 232 -16.39 -3.47 -1.75
CA LEU A 232 -17.18 -2.47 -2.49
C LEU A 232 -18.03 -3.14 -3.58
N ALA A 233 -17.47 -4.10 -4.32
CA ALA A 233 -18.23 -4.91 -5.28
C ALA A 233 -19.37 -5.70 -4.60
N ALA A 234 -19.10 -6.28 -3.42
CA ALA A 234 -20.09 -6.99 -2.64
C ALA A 234 -21.20 -6.09 -2.09
N LEU A 235 -20.91 -4.83 -1.75
CA LEU A 235 -21.93 -3.84 -1.37
C LEU A 235 -22.83 -3.49 -2.57
N GLY A 236 -22.26 -3.28 -3.75
CA GLY A 236 -23.04 -3.06 -4.98
C GLY A 236 -23.99 -4.22 -5.31
N LEU A 237 -23.51 -5.46 -5.19
CA LEU A 237 -24.33 -6.67 -5.37
C LEU A 237 -25.53 -6.74 -4.41
N LYS A 238 -25.33 -6.34 -3.14
CA LYS A 238 -26.42 -6.34 -2.14
C LYS A 238 -27.50 -5.32 -2.44
N GLU A 239 -27.12 -4.14 -2.93
CA GLU A 239 -28.09 -3.08 -3.24
C GLU A 239 -28.92 -3.41 -4.49
N GLN A 240 -28.29 -3.99 -5.51
CA GLN A 240 -28.93 -4.18 -6.80
C GLN A 240 -29.86 -5.41 -6.86
N GLN A 241 -29.78 -6.37 -5.92
CA GLN A 241 -30.48 -7.67 -5.97
C GLN A 241 -30.28 -8.44 -7.30
N ILE A 242 -29.25 -8.09 -8.07
CA ILE A 242 -28.98 -8.62 -9.42
C ILE A 242 -27.85 -9.66 -9.34
N GLY A 243 -28.09 -10.83 -9.96
CA GLY A 243 -27.19 -11.98 -10.01
C GLY A 243 -25.97 -11.80 -10.94
N SER A 244 -25.47 -12.91 -11.48
CA SER A 244 -24.23 -13.06 -12.27
C SER A 244 -23.96 -11.98 -13.34
N ASP A 245 -25.01 -11.37 -13.90
CA ASP A 245 -24.90 -10.30 -14.91
C ASP A 245 -24.18 -9.05 -14.39
N PHE A 246 -24.34 -8.71 -13.11
CA PHE A 246 -23.60 -7.60 -12.50
C PHE A 246 -22.11 -7.89 -12.45
N ILE A 247 -21.72 -9.13 -12.12
CA ILE A 247 -20.31 -9.51 -11.99
C ILE A 247 -19.59 -9.38 -13.32
N GLN A 248 -20.26 -9.75 -14.42
CA GLN A 248 -19.71 -9.56 -15.76
C GLN A 248 -19.60 -8.08 -16.15
N LYS A 249 -20.50 -7.23 -15.66
CA LYS A 249 -20.49 -5.77 -15.90
C LYS A 249 -19.69 -4.96 -14.88
N LEU A 250 -19.20 -5.58 -13.82
CA LEU A 250 -18.43 -4.89 -12.79
C LEU A 250 -17.20 -4.24 -13.42
N THR A 251 -17.04 -2.94 -13.26
CA THR A 251 -15.91 -2.16 -13.77
C THR A 251 -15.42 -1.18 -12.71
N GLY A 252 -14.32 -0.49 -13.00
CA GLY A 252 -13.87 0.66 -12.22
C GLY A 252 -14.89 1.80 -12.09
N GLU A 253 -15.93 1.83 -12.92
CA GLU A 253 -16.99 2.85 -12.93
C GLU A 253 -18.10 2.60 -11.90
N ASP A 254 -18.16 1.40 -11.32
CA ASP A 254 -19.18 1.09 -10.32
C ASP A 254 -19.08 2.05 -9.15
N ARG A 255 -20.20 2.72 -8.83
CA ARG A 255 -20.28 3.84 -7.89
C ARG A 255 -19.43 3.68 -6.63
N PHE A 256 -19.53 2.55 -5.94
CA PHE A 256 -18.76 2.33 -4.70
C PHE A 256 -17.25 2.25 -4.93
N ILE A 257 -16.82 1.63 -6.03
CA ILE A 257 -15.42 1.49 -6.42
C ILE A 257 -14.89 2.84 -6.90
N SER A 258 -15.63 3.53 -7.77
CA SER A 258 -15.25 4.84 -8.28
C SER A 258 -15.12 5.86 -7.16
N ASP A 259 -16.12 5.98 -6.29
CA ASP A 259 -16.12 6.96 -5.18
C ASP A 259 -14.88 6.75 -4.29
N TYR A 260 -14.59 5.50 -3.95
CA TYR A 260 -13.40 5.17 -3.16
C TYR A 260 -12.09 5.53 -3.88
N LEU A 261 -11.91 5.08 -5.12
CA LEU A 261 -10.67 5.33 -5.87
C LEU A 261 -10.45 6.83 -6.13
N ILE A 262 -11.54 7.58 -6.29
CA ILE A 262 -11.47 9.03 -6.43
C ILE A 262 -11.02 9.67 -5.12
N ASP A 263 -11.69 9.37 -4.02
CA ASP A 263 -11.48 10.07 -2.75
C ASP A 263 -10.15 9.66 -2.08
N GLU A 264 -9.84 8.37 -2.07
CA GLU A 264 -8.67 7.82 -1.37
C GLU A 264 -7.39 7.79 -2.22
N VAL A 265 -7.50 7.74 -3.55
CA VAL A 265 -6.33 7.61 -4.44
C VAL A 265 -6.11 8.88 -5.24
N LEU A 266 -7.07 9.28 -6.08
CA LEU A 266 -6.87 10.36 -7.05
C LEU A 266 -6.85 11.74 -6.42
N THR A 267 -7.75 12.03 -5.48
CA THR A 267 -7.88 13.36 -4.87
C THR A 267 -6.63 13.76 -4.06
N GLN A 268 -5.87 12.77 -3.60
CA GLN A 268 -4.60 12.97 -2.90
C GLN A 268 -3.42 13.32 -3.82
N GLN A 269 -3.58 13.20 -5.15
CA GLN A 269 -2.51 13.46 -6.10
C GLN A 269 -2.48 14.91 -6.60
N SER A 270 -1.28 15.37 -6.95
CA SER A 270 -1.10 16.65 -7.63
C SER A 270 -1.79 16.67 -9.00
N ALA A 271 -2.09 17.86 -9.52
CA ALA A 271 -2.73 18.01 -10.82
C ALA A 271 -1.95 17.31 -11.94
N ASP A 272 -0.63 17.48 -11.95
CA ASP A 272 0.26 16.89 -12.96
C ASP A 272 0.26 15.36 -12.92
N VAL A 273 0.24 14.76 -11.72
CA VAL A 273 0.18 13.30 -11.58
C VAL A 273 -1.17 12.76 -12.00
N ARG A 274 -2.28 13.45 -11.65
CA ARG A 274 -3.62 13.06 -12.13
C ARG A 274 -3.72 13.10 -13.64
N GLU A 275 -3.21 14.16 -14.27
CA GLU A 275 -3.20 14.27 -15.73
C GLU A 275 -2.37 13.15 -16.37
N PHE A 276 -1.20 12.84 -15.81
CA PHE A 276 -0.38 11.72 -16.26
C PHE A 276 -1.16 10.40 -16.20
N LEU A 277 -1.78 10.09 -15.05
CA LEU A 277 -2.55 8.87 -14.83
C LEU A 277 -3.71 8.74 -15.83
N VAL A 278 -4.50 9.80 -16.01
CA VAL A 278 -5.67 9.80 -16.90
C VAL A 278 -5.25 9.65 -18.37
N LYS A 279 -4.26 10.43 -18.83
CA LYS A 279 -3.85 10.38 -20.25
C LYS A 279 -3.11 9.11 -20.65
N THR A 280 -2.43 8.46 -19.72
CA THR A 280 -1.73 7.18 -19.98
C THR A 280 -2.63 5.96 -19.79
N ALA A 281 -3.87 6.13 -19.32
CA ALA A 281 -4.83 5.04 -19.13
C ALA A 281 -5.22 4.31 -20.42
N VAL A 282 -5.05 4.95 -21.58
CA VAL A 282 -5.22 4.29 -22.90
C VAL A 282 -4.22 3.15 -23.11
N LEU A 283 -3.09 3.16 -22.40
CA LEU A 283 -2.02 2.18 -22.59
C LEU A 283 -2.31 0.90 -21.79
N LYS A 284 -2.27 -0.25 -22.48
CA LYS A 284 -2.37 -1.58 -21.83
C LYS A 284 -1.15 -1.89 -20.96
N ARG A 285 0.03 -1.43 -21.37
CA ARG A 285 1.30 -1.53 -20.65
C ARG A 285 2.06 -0.22 -20.80
N LEU A 286 2.74 0.20 -19.74
CA LEU A 286 3.44 1.47 -19.65
C LEU A 286 4.95 1.22 -19.58
N THR A 287 5.72 2.03 -20.29
CA THR A 287 7.16 2.25 -20.06
C THR A 287 7.42 3.75 -20.04
N ALA A 288 8.51 4.18 -19.41
CA ALA A 288 8.86 5.59 -19.43
C ALA A 288 9.07 6.15 -20.85
N PRO A 289 9.78 5.47 -21.79
CA PRO A 289 9.92 5.98 -23.15
C PRO A 289 8.59 6.11 -23.90
N LEU A 290 7.65 5.19 -23.69
CA LEU A 290 6.32 5.25 -24.29
C LEU A 290 5.49 6.41 -23.70
N CYS A 291 5.48 6.56 -22.38
CA CYS A 291 4.76 7.66 -21.72
C CYS A 291 5.34 9.03 -22.11
N ASN A 292 6.66 9.15 -22.22
CA ASN A 292 7.33 10.35 -22.71
C ASN A 292 6.88 10.72 -24.13
N ALA A 293 6.81 9.74 -25.04
CA ALA A 293 6.36 9.95 -26.40
C ALA A 293 4.85 10.27 -26.49
N LEU A 294 4.04 9.71 -25.60
CA LEU A 294 2.60 9.95 -25.54
C LEU A 294 2.29 11.39 -25.11
N LEU A 295 2.92 11.84 -24.02
CA LEU A 295 2.60 13.11 -23.36
C LEU A 295 3.53 14.27 -23.73
N ASP A 296 4.52 14.03 -24.59
CA ASP A 296 5.58 15.00 -24.95
C ASP A 296 6.36 15.51 -23.72
N ILE A 297 6.67 14.60 -22.79
CA ILE A 297 7.45 14.86 -21.56
C ILE A 297 8.75 14.07 -21.55
N ASN A 298 9.63 14.33 -20.57
CA ASN A 298 10.91 13.64 -20.41
C ASN A 298 11.11 13.02 -19.00
N ASN A 299 10.16 13.21 -18.09
CA ASN A 299 10.25 12.80 -16.69
C ASN A 299 9.35 11.60 -16.33
N ALA A 300 8.82 10.87 -17.32
CA ALA A 300 7.90 9.75 -17.05
C ALA A 300 8.51 8.65 -16.19
N GLN A 301 9.82 8.40 -16.27
CA GLN A 301 10.49 7.42 -15.39
C GLN A 301 10.36 7.82 -13.92
N SER A 302 10.58 9.09 -13.60
CA SER A 302 10.46 9.60 -12.24
C SER A 302 9.01 9.51 -11.74
N ILE A 303 8.03 9.78 -12.62
CA ILE A 303 6.61 9.65 -12.28
C ILE A 303 6.25 8.19 -12.03
N LEU A 304 6.60 7.26 -12.92
CA LEU A 304 6.32 5.83 -12.76
C LEU A 304 6.97 5.25 -11.49
N LEU A 305 8.23 5.60 -11.21
CA LEU A 305 8.90 5.21 -9.97
C LEU A 305 8.20 5.78 -8.73
N ASN A 306 7.74 7.03 -8.80
CA ASN A 306 6.96 7.64 -7.72
C ASN A 306 5.63 6.90 -7.50
N LEU A 307 4.88 6.62 -8.57
CA LEU A 307 3.63 5.87 -8.51
C LEU A 307 3.81 4.45 -7.94
N GLU A 308 4.86 3.75 -8.37
CA GLU A 308 5.22 2.42 -7.86
C GLU A 308 5.58 2.49 -6.37
N ASN A 309 6.50 3.39 -5.99
CA ASN A 309 6.93 3.54 -4.60
C ASN A 309 5.78 3.94 -3.68
N ASN A 310 4.81 4.70 -4.22
CA ASN A 310 3.62 5.11 -3.50
C ASN A 310 2.47 4.08 -3.53
N ASN A 311 2.70 2.89 -4.12
CA ASN A 311 1.71 1.82 -4.29
C ASN A 311 0.41 2.30 -4.96
N LEU A 312 0.47 3.28 -5.87
CA LEU A 312 -0.69 3.90 -6.53
C LEU A 312 -1.24 3.02 -7.66
N PHE A 313 -1.58 1.78 -7.31
CA PHE A 313 -2.22 0.80 -8.20
C PHE A 313 -1.44 0.60 -9.53
N LEU A 314 -0.12 0.81 -9.49
CA LEU A 314 0.80 0.52 -10.58
C LEU A 314 1.54 -0.79 -10.27
N ILE A 315 1.53 -1.72 -11.22
CA ILE A 315 2.06 -3.08 -11.04
C ILE A 315 3.22 -3.27 -12.03
N PRO A 316 4.44 -3.53 -11.54
CA PRO A 316 5.57 -3.87 -12.41
C PRO A 316 5.32 -5.24 -13.07
N LEU A 317 5.68 -5.35 -14.34
CA LEU A 317 5.54 -6.55 -15.16
C LEU A 317 6.85 -7.33 -15.32
N ASP A 318 7.96 -6.73 -14.90
CA ASP A 318 9.29 -7.31 -14.94
C ASP A 318 10.12 -6.91 -13.71
N ASN A 319 11.25 -7.59 -13.52
CA ASN A 319 12.16 -7.31 -12.41
C ASN A 319 13.04 -6.06 -12.63
N HIS A 320 13.10 -5.56 -13.86
CA HIS A 320 13.93 -4.41 -14.25
C HIS A 320 13.18 -3.09 -14.11
N ARG A 321 11.89 -3.13 -13.78
CA ARG A 321 10.99 -1.98 -13.66
C ARG A 321 10.93 -1.17 -14.95
N GLU A 322 10.93 -1.88 -16.08
CA GLU A 322 10.81 -1.26 -17.40
C GLU A 322 9.35 -1.16 -17.82
N TRP A 323 8.60 -2.25 -17.63
CA TRP A 323 7.19 -2.35 -17.96
C TRP A 323 6.31 -2.36 -16.72
N TYR A 324 5.21 -1.63 -16.83
CA TYR A 324 4.17 -1.53 -15.81
C TYR A 324 2.79 -1.72 -16.41
N ARG A 325 1.80 -1.98 -15.57
CA ARG A 325 0.37 -1.83 -15.90
C ARG A 325 -0.36 -1.19 -14.73
N TYR A 326 -1.49 -0.55 -15.01
CA TYR A 326 -2.44 -0.24 -13.95
C TYR A 326 -3.11 -1.50 -13.43
N HIS A 327 -3.50 -1.46 -12.17
CA HIS A 327 -4.49 -2.38 -11.62
C HIS A 327 -5.80 -2.25 -12.40
N HIS A 328 -6.46 -3.36 -12.71
CA HIS A 328 -7.56 -3.41 -13.66
C HIS A 328 -8.67 -2.37 -13.40
N LEU A 329 -9.31 -2.40 -12.22
CA LEU A 329 -10.36 -1.42 -11.86
C LEU A 329 -9.88 0.04 -11.86
N PHE A 330 -8.60 0.28 -11.55
CA PHE A 330 -8.06 1.63 -11.54
C PHE A 330 -7.85 2.15 -12.96
N GLY A 331 -7.32 1.30 -13.85
CA GLY A 331 -7.17 1.62 -15.27
C GLY A 331 -8.52 1.91 -15.94
N GLU A 332 -9.56 1.13 -15.66
CA GLU A 332 -10.92 1.35 -16.18
C GLU A 332 -11.50 2.69 -15.70
N LEU A 333 -11.38 3.01 -14.41
CA LEU A 333 -11.81 4.31 -13.88
C LEU A 333 -11.06 5.47 -14.57
N LEU A 334 -9.75 5.35 -14.75
CA LEU A 334 -8.93 6.38 -15.38
C LEU A 334 -9.31 6.56 -16.86
N LEU A 335 -9.58 5.48 -17.57
CA LEU A 335 -10.00 5.51 -18.97
C LEU A 335 -11.39 6.16 -19.10
N SER A 336 -12.34 5.79 -18.25
CA SER A 336 -13.68 6.41 -18.17
C SER A 336 -13.58 7.92 -17.95
N ARG A 337 -12.66 8.35 -17.08
CA ARG A 337 -12.39 9.78 -16.87
C ARG A 337 -11.81 10.45 -18.10
N LEU A 338 -10.89 9.81 -18.82
CA LEU A 338 -10.35 10.37 -20.06
C LEU A 338 -11.47 10.55 -21.10
N GLU A 339 -12.37 9.58 -21.22
CA GLU A 339 -13.54 9.63 -22.10
C GLU A 339 -14.51 10.75 -21.75
N PHE A 340 -14.69 11.03 -20.45
CA PHE A 340 -15.56 12.10 -19.99
C PHE A 340 -14.91 13.50 -20.09
N GLU A 341 -13.64 13.62 -19.71
CA GLU A 341 -12.94 14.91 -19.57
C GLU A 341 -12.30 15.40 -20.87
N SER A 342 -11.86 14.49 -21.74
CA SER A 342 -11.12 14.84 -22.97
C SER A 342 -11.29 13.79 -24.09
N PRO A 343 -12.53 13.48 -24.51
CA PRO A 343 -12.80 12.47 -25.54
C PRO A 343 -12.06 12.75 -26.86
N GLU A 344 -11.88 14.03 -27.21
CA GLU A 344 -11.16 14.45 -28.41
C GLU A 344 -9.66 14.09 -28.40
N GLN A 345 -9.07 13.83 -27.23
CA GLN A 345 -7.66 13.48 -27.12
C GLN A 345 -7.39 11.98 -27.31
N ILE A 346 -8.40 11.12 -27.13
CA ILE A 346 -8.24 9.65 -27.14
C ILE A 346 -7.65 9.16 -28.46
N ALA A 347 -8.20 9.61 -29.60
CA ALA A 347 -7.70 9.21 -30.91
C ALA A 347 -6.23 9.61 -31.12
N ASN A 348 -5.85 10.83 -30.71
CA ASN A 348 -4.47 11.31 -30.80
C ASN A 348 -3.52 10.52 -29.90
N LEU A 349 -3.93 10.22 -28.66
CA LEU A 349 -3.14 9.41 -27.72
C LEU A 349 -2.92 8.00 -28.29
N ASN A 350 -3.96 7.36 -28.80
CA ASN A 350 -3.85 6.05 -29.45
C ASN A 350 -2.97 6.09 -30.71
N GLN A 351 -3.04 7.14 -31.54
CA GLN A 351 -2.14 7.32 -32.68
C GLN A 351 -0.66 7.41 -32.26
N LYS A 352 -0.36 8.22 -31.24
CA LYS A 352 1.00 8.34 -30.68
C LYS A 352 1.49 7.01 -30.10
N ALA A 353 0.63 6.29 -29.38
CA ALA A 353 0.93 4.95 -28.87
C ALA A 353 1.26 3.99 -30.02
N SER A 354 0.44 3.96 -31.07
CA SER A 354 0.70 3.16 -32.27
C SER A 354 2.06 3.51 -32.90
N ASP A 355 2.34 4.78 -33.11
CA ASP A 355 3.59 5.22 -33.75
C ASP A 355 4.82 4.82 -32.96
N TRP A 356 4.75 4.92 -31.64
CA TRP A 356 5.83 4.47 -30.77
C TRP A 356 6.01 2.96 -30.85
N HIS A 357 4.93 2.17 -30.76
CA HIS A 357 5.02 0.71 -30.84
C HIS A 357 5.59 0.24 -32.18
N ASN A 358 5.13 0.81 -33.29
CA ASN A 358 5.63 0.48 -34.62
C ASN A 358 7.12 0.80 -34.77
N LYS A 359 7.57 1.97 -34.29
CA LYS A 359 9.00 2.36 -34.33
C LYS A 359 9.89 1.45 -33.48
N ASN A 360 9.36 0.85 -32.42
CA ASN A 360 10.09 -0.01 -31.50
C ASN A 360 9.91 -1.52 -31.79
N GLY A 361 9.29 -1.87 -32.92
CA GLY A 361 9.14 -3.27 -33.36
C GLY A 361 7.96 -4.04 -32.75
N PHE A 362 7.06 -3.36 -32.03
CA PHE A 362 5.84 -3.93 -31.47
C PHE A 362 4.67 -3.78 -32.44
N THR A 363 4.74 -4.43 -33.60
CA THR A 363 3.80 -4.17 -34.70
C THR A 363 2.37 -4.61 -34.39
N LEU A 364 2.18 -5.69 -33.63
CA LEU A 364 0.84 -6.15 -33.24
C LEU A 364 0.15 -5.12 -32.33
N GLU A 365 0.84 -4.64 -31.30
CA GLU A 365 0.33 -3.59 -30.43
C GLU A 365 0.08 -2.29 -31.20
N ALA A 366 0.93 -1.95 -32.18
CA ALA A 366 0.71 -0.79 -33.04
C ALA A 366 -0.61 -0.88 -33.82
N ILE A 367 -0.93 -2.06 -34.37
CA ILE A 367 -2.21 -2.30 -35.06
C ILE A 367 -3.37 -2.12 -34.08
N GLU A 368 -3.30 -2.69 -32.88
CA GLU A 368 -4.34 -2.54 -31.85
C GLU A 368 -4.62 -1.06 -31.56
N TYR A 369 -3.59 -0.27 -31.23
CA TYR A 369 -3.78 1.16 -30.97
C TYR A 369 -4.26 1.94 -32.19
N THR A 370 -3.91 1.52 -33.40
CA THR A 370 -4.42 2.16 -34.63
C THR A 370 -5.93 1.92 -34.81
N LEU A 371 -6.41 0.71 -34.47
CA LEU A 371 -7.83 0.38 -34.48
C LEU A 371 -8.59 1.17 -33.40
N GLU A 372 -8.04 1.29 -32.19
CA GLU A 372 -8.61 2.13 -31.13
C GLU A 372 -8.65 3.62 -31.50
N ALA A 373 -7.69 4.08 -32.31
CA ALA A 373 -7.70 5.42 -32.89
C ALA A 373 -8.68 5.60 -34.07
N GLN A 374 -9.33 4.51 -34.53
CA GLN A 374 -10.17 4.46 -35.72
C GLN A 374 -9.45 4.88 -37.03
N ASP A 375 -8.13 4.72 -37.10
CA ASP A 375 -7.31 5.01 -38.29
C ASP A 375 -7.16 3.75 -39.16
N PHE A 376 -8.25 3.34 -39.80
CA PHE A 376 -8.30 2.08 -40.54
C PHE A 376 -7.31 2.00 -41.71
N GLU A 377 -6.98 3.13 -42.36
CA GLU A 377 -5.99 3.17 -43.45
C GLU A 377 -4.60 2.76 -42.94
N LYS A 378 -4.17 3.34 -41.82
CA LYS A 378 -2.90 2.98 -41.20
C LYS A 378 -2.90 1.56 -40.65
N ALA A 379 -4.03 1.07 -40.13
CA ALA A 379 -4.15 -0.31 -39.66
C ALA A 379 -3.91 -1.30 -40.80
N ILE A 380 -4.54 -1.07 -41.96
CA ILE A 380 -4.33 -1.89 -43.17
C ILE A 380 -2.86 -1.86 -43.60
N SER A 381 -2.26 -0.67 -43.66
CA SER A 381 -0.84 -0.49 -44.02
C SER A 381 0.12 -1.27 -43.10
N LEU A 382 -0.18 -1.34 -41.80
CA LEU A 382 0.62 -2.10 -40.84
C LEU A 382 0.41 -3.61 -40.97
N ILE A 383 -0.83 -4.07 -41.19
CA ILE A 383 -1.15 -5.49 -41.39
C ILE A 383 -0.45 -6.02 -42.65
N GLU A 384 -0.46 -5.28 -43.75
CA GLU A 384 0.21 -5.65 -45.01
C GLU A 384 1.74 -5.75 -44.89
N LYS A 385 2.36 -5.16 -43.86
CA LYS A 385 3.81 -5.28 -43.61
C LYS A 385 4.18 -6.51 -42.79
N VAL A 386 3.22 -7.10 -42.09
CA VAL A 386 3.43 -8.25 -41.19
C VAL A 386 3.01 -9.56 -41.85
N GLY A 387 2.01 -9.52 -42.74
CA GLY A 387 1.60 -10.64 -43.60
C GLY A 387 2.48 -10.75 -44.84
#